data_AF-A0A943BN73-F1
#
_entry.id   AF-A0A943BN73-F1
#
_cell.length_a   1.000
_cell.length_b   1.000
_cell.length_c   1.000
_cell.angle_alpha   90.00
_cell.angle_beta   90.00
_cell.angle_gamma   90.00
#
_symmetry.space_group_name_H-M   'P 1'
#
loop_
_entity.id
_entity.type
_entity.pdbx_description
1 polymer ?
#
loop_
_entity_poly.entity_id
_entity_poly.type
_entity_poly.pdbx_seq_one_letter_code
_entity_poly.pdbx_strand_id
1 'polypeptide(L)'
;MVSDHMREGAKSGVTIQCDHPCVALVDMDWENQLAGMKNSIVFVDEGFQAIRSDEFARAVKHSGNYFVLFTREVLANLPYSVDEIYRIKTSGKYHTLVPLYKHDDAHRYYEQLRAKPKRDFDLLVTEDSKAGFQFFDARFKESDVSVLSAGTNSKVLEWLDRHKGDRVFVIADGAAFGPYADRVLTLQHIHRDTMAVCLPESFEWLLLESGLIKSDVVREVLADPSAHVDSEEHESWEQYFTDVLRTQSTGTPFAYRKGELADAYKVAKNADKVMALIACRNIR
;
A
#
# COMPACT_ATOMS: atom_id res chain seq x y z
N MET A 1 12.37 25.59 5.45
CA MET A 1 11.52 25.61 6.68
C MET A 1 12.12 24.74 7.79
N VAL A 2 12.09 23.41 7.71
CA VAL A 2 12.67 22.54 8.76
C VAL A 2 14.19 22.71 8.83
N SER A 3 14.88 22.77 7.70
CA SER A 3 16.32 23.07 7.61
C SER A 3 16.70 24.40 8.25
N ASP A 4 15.88 25.45 8.06
CA ASP A 4 16.11 26.76 8.68
C ASP A 4 15.93 26.70 10.20
N HIS A 5 14.92 25.96 10.68
CA HIS A 5 14.73 25.72 12.11
C HIS A 5 15.90 24.96 12.73
N MET A 6 16.45 23.96 12.04
CA MET A 6 17.65 23.24 12.52
C MET A 6 18.87 24.14 12.64
N ARG A 7 19.07 25.08 11.70
CA ARG A 7 20.23 25.97 11.69
C ARG A 7 20.10 27.11 12.70
N GLU A 8 18.90 27.68 12.83
CA GLU A 8 18.68 28.97 13.52
C GLU A 8 17.75 28.86 14.72
N GLY A 9 17.16 27.69 14.97
CA GLY A 9 16.18 27.45 16.03
C GLY A 9 14.98 28.39 15.91
N ALA A 10 14.54 28.94 17.04
CA ALA A 10 13.44 29.90 17.08
C ALA A 10 13.65 31.18 16.24
N LYS A 11 14.90 31.52 15.88
CA LYS A 11 15.20 32.70 15.05
C LYS A 11 14.79 32.54 13.59
N SER A 12 14.58 31.30 13.14
CA SER A 12 14.09 30.98 11.79
C SER A 12 12.66 31.50 11.52
N GLY A 13 11.91 31.87 12.57
CA GLY A 13 10.48 32.18 12.46
C GLY A 13 9.60 30.94 12.25
N VAL A 14 10.18 29.74 12.29
CA VAL A 14 9.48 28.45 12.18
C VAL A 14 9.31 27.85 13.58
N THR A 15 8.09 27.42 13.90
CA THR A 15 7.76 26.66 15.12
C THR A 15 7.44 25.22 14.72
N ILE A 16 8.10 24.26 15.37
CA ILE A 16 7.83 22.83 15.22
C ILE A 16 7.24 22.33 16.54
N GLN A 17 6.10 21.64 16.46
CA GLN A 17 5.46 20.97 17.59
C GLN A 17 5.30 19.50 17.23
N CYS A 18 6.15 18.65 17.79
CA CYS A 18 6.16 17.21 17.57
C CYS A 18 6.82 16.52 18.78
N ASP A 19 6.38 15.32 19.11
CA ASP A 19 6.98 14.50 20.18
C ASP A 19 8.32 13.87 19.73
N HIS A 20 8.54 13.80 18.41
CA HIS A 20 9.74 13.24 17.80
C HIS A 20 10.61 14.31 17.13
N PRO A 21 11.95 14.12 17.06
CA PRO A 21 12.83 15.04 16.36
C PRO A 21 12.43 15.19 14.89
N CYS A 22 12.30 16.43 14.42
CA CYS A 22 12.05 16.75 13.02
C CYS A 22 13.33 17.24 12.36
N VAL A 23 13.81 16.51 11.36
CA VAL A 23 15.12 16.73 10.74
C VAL A 23 14.96 16.87 9.24
N ALA A 24 15.62 17.85 8.62
CA ALA A 24 15.74 17.97 7.17
C ALA A 24 17.05 17.34 6.72
N LEU A 25 16.96 16.34 5.82
CA LEU A 25 18.13 15.71 5.23
C LEU A 25 18.67 16.57 4.08
N VAL A 26 19.99 16.71 4.00
CA VAL A 26 20.69 17.51 2.97
C VAL A 26 21.71 16.62 2.25
N ASP A 27 22.06 16.96 0.99
CA ASP A 27 22.94 16.13 0.15
C ASP A 27 24.33 15.83 0.76
N MET A 28 24.88 16.79 1.49
CA MET A 28 26.23 16.65 2.04
C MET A 28 26.25 15.60 3.15
N ASP A 29 27.00 14.52 2.95
CA ASP A 29 27.21 13.46 3.97
C ASP A 29 25.92 12.82 4.50
N TRP A 30 24.90 12.73 3.64
CA TRP A 30 23.55 12.28 4.04
C TRP A 30 23.53 10.85 4.58
N GLU A 31 24.42 9.96 4.11
CA GLU A 31 24.49 8.57 4.57
C GLU A 31 24.88 8.48 6.05
N ASN A 32 25.95 9.18 6.45
CA ASN A 32 26.40 9.22 7.84
C ASN A 32 25.40 9.95 8.72
N GLN A 33 24.80 11.03 8.21
CA GLN A 33 23.72 11.73 8.90
C GLN A 33 22.55 10.78 9.19
N LEU A 34 22.05 10.09 8.17
CA LEU A 34 20.90 9.20 8.31
C LEU A 34 21.22 7.99 9.21
N ALA A 35 22.44 7.44 9.12
CA ALA A 35 22.88 6.34 9.99
C ALA A 35 22.90 6.73 11.48
N GLY A 36 23.11 8.01 11.80
CA GLY A 36 23.04 8.54 13.16
C GLY A 36 21.63 8.91 13.64
N MET A 37 20.63 8.89 12.76
CA MET A 37 19.25 9.28 13.07
C MET A 37 18.40 8.06 13.40
N LYS A 38 17.66 8.14 14.49
CA LYS A 38 16.70 7.13 14.94
C LYS A 38 15.46 7.81 15.49
N ASN A 39 14.30 7.17 15.35
CA ASN A 39 13.04 7.60 15.94
C ASN A 39 12.68 9.07 15.63
N SER A 40 12.98 9.51 14.40
CA SER A 40 12.85 10.88 13.93
C SER A 40 11.94 10.98 12.70
N ILE A 41 11.36 12.16 12.48
CA ILE A 41 10.68 12.53 11.22
C ILE A 41 11.69 13.22 10.31
N VAL A 42 12.08 12.54 9.24
CA VAL A 42 13.08 13.00 8.27
C VAL A 42 12.39 13.58 7.05
N PHE A 43 12.54 14.88 6.85
CA PHE A 43 12.05 15.63 5.71
C PHE A 43 13.10 15.65 4.60
N VAL A 44 12.71 15.25 3.39
CA VAL A 44 13.57 15.26 2.21
C VAL A 44 12.89 16.10 1.14
N ASP A 45 13.60 17.09 0.62
CA ASP A 45 13.08 18.00 -0.41
C ASP A 45 13.43 17.53 -1.82
N GLU A 46 12.72 18.06 -2.82
CA GLU A 46 12.83 17.69 -4.24
C GLU A 46 14.26 17.91 -4.78
N GLY A 47 15.02 18.81 -4.17
CA GLY A 47 16.41 19.09 -4.53
C GLY A 47 17.43 18.00 -4.12
N PHE A 48 17.05 17.06 -3.25
CA PHE A 48 17.94 16.01 -2.75
C PHE A 48 18.28 15.01 -3.86
N GLN A 49 19.54 15.01 -4.29
CA GLN A 49 19.99 14.28 -5.48
C GLN A 49 19.88 12.76 -5.32
N ALA A 50 20.15 12.26 -4.12
CA ALA A 50 20.12 10.83 -3.83
C ALA A 50 18.70 10.27 -3.66
N ILE A 51 17.63 11.08 -3.71
CA ILE A 51 16.25 10.61 -3.47
C ILE A 51 15.83 9.43 -4.38
N ARG A 52 16.44 9.35 -5.57
CA ARG A 52 16.20 8.30 -6.58
C ARG A 52 17.14 7.12 -6.49
N SER A 53 18.19 7.18 -5.68
CA SER A 53 19.23 6.17 -5.70
C SER A 53 18.83 4.90 -4.95
N ASP A 54 19.38 3.76 -5.39
CA ASP A 54 19.20 2.50 -4.67
C ASP A 54 19.90 2.55 -3.30
N GLU A 55 20.94 3.37 -3.15
CA GLU A 55 21.61 3.66 -1.88
C GLU A 55 20.63 4.29 -0.89
N PHE A 56 19.89 5.33 -1.29
CA PHE A 56 18.90 5.99 -0.44
C PHE A 56 17.77 5.03 -0.08
N ALA A 57 17.24 4.30 -1.06
CA ALA A 57 16.20 3.31 -0.81
C ALA A 57 16.62 2.23 0.20
N ARG A 58 17.88 1.77 0.14
CA ARG A 58 18.43 0.81 1.12
C ARG A 58 18.60 1.45 2.50
N ALA A 59 19.07 2.69 2.57
CA ALA A 59 19.29 3.38 3.83
C ALA A 59 17.97 3.66 4.58
N VAL A 60 16.90 4.00 3.86
CA VAL A 60 15.56 4.26 4.43
C VAL A 60 15.01 3.02 5.14
N LYS A 61 15.10 1.84 4.52
CA LYS A 61 14.43 0.59 4.95
C LYS A 61 14.73 0.14 6.38
N HIS A 62 15.90 0.46 6.93
CA HIS A 62 16.30 0.04 8.28
C HIS A 62 16.65 1.21 9.20
N SER A 63 16.25 2.41 8.80
CA SER A 63 16.65 3.60 9.52
C SER A 63 15.89 3.79 10.83
N GLY A 64 14.70 3.18 11.01
CA GLY A 64 13.86 3.41 12.20
C GLY A 64 13.34 4.84 12.27
N ASN A 65 13.20 5.50 11.11
CA ASN A 65 12.72 6.87 10.97
C ASN A 65 11.47 6.90 10.09
N TYR A 66 10.63 7.91 10.30
CA TYR A 66 9.52 8.23 9.40
C TYR A 66 9.97 9.27 8.38
N PHE A 67 9.64 9.08 7.10
CA PHE A 67 10.09 9.98 6.03
C PHE A 67 8.93 10.77 5.44
N VAL A 68 9.15 12.08 5.29
CA VAL A 68 8.28 12.98 4.52
C VAL A 68 9.05 13.44 3.30
N LEU A 69 8.69 12.90 2.14
CA LEU A 69 9.36 13.16 0.87
C LEU A 69 8.56 14.17 0.05
N PHE A 70 9.16 15.31 -0.27
CA PHE A 70 8.60 16.27 -1.23
C PHE A 70 9.25 16.03 -2.58
N THR A 71 8.46 15.56 -3.55
CA THR A 71 8.94 15.36 -4.91
C THR A 71 7.77 15.38 -5.91
N ARG A 72 8.08 15.71 -7.16
CA ARG A 72 7.15 15.55 -8.30
C ARG A 72 7.41 14.26 -9.06
N GLU A 73 8.50 13.57 -8.74
CA GLU A 73 8.93 12.36 -9.41
C GLU A 73 8.37 11.11 -8.72
N VAL A 74 8.22 10.04 -9.49
CA VAL A 74 7.80 8.73 -8.99
C VAL A 74 9.01 7.97 -8.46
N LEU A 75 9.02 7.63 -7.17
CA LEU A 75 10.13 6.94 -6.52
C LEU A 75 10.03 5.41 -6.63
N ALA A 76 10.33 4.85 -7.80
CA ALA A 76 10.19 3.41 -8.07
C ALA A 76 11.04 2.48 -7.17
N ASN A 77 12.12 3.00 -6.58
CA ASN A 77 13.03 2.23 -5.73
C ASN A 77 12.52 2.13 -4.27
N LEU A 78 11.46 2.86 -3.92
CA LEU A 78 10.86 2.87 -2.59
C LEU A 78 9.44 2.28 -2.65
N PRO A 79 9.13 1.29 -1.81
CA PRO A 79 7.74 0.91 -1.58
C PRO A 79 7.08 1.99 -0.72
N TYR A 80 5.94 2.52 -1.17
CA TYR A 80 5.08 3.40 -0.36
C TYR A 80 3.62 3.15 -0.71
N SER A 81 2.76 3.41 0.28
CA SER A 81 1.32 3.19 0.16
C SER A 81 0.70 4.19 -0.80
N VAL A 82 -0.34 3.77 -1.53
CA VAL A 82 -1.17 4.68 -2.35
C VAL A 82 -1.89 5.72 -1.50
N ASP A 83 -2.22 5.39 -0.25
CA ASP A 83 -2.87 6.32 0.69
C ASP A 83 -1.92 7.37 1.22
N GLU A 84 -0.62 7.06 1.25
CA GLU A 84 0.42 7.96 1.75
C GLU A 84 0.99 8.86 0.65
N ILE A 85 0.19 9.12 -0.39
CA ILE A 85 0.50 10.05 -1.48
C ILE A 85 -0.40 11.27 -1.37
N TYR A 86 0.21 12.42 -1.12
CA TYR A 86 -0.49 13.67 -0.86
C TYR A 86 -0.16 14.72 -1.91
N ARG A 87 -1.12 15.60 -2.17
CA ARG A 87 -0.89 16.86 -2.90
C ARG A 87 -1.03 18.05 -1.96
N ILE A 88 -0.25 19.09 -2.23
CA ILE A 88 -0.36 20.37 -1.54
C ILE A 88 -1.51 21.16 -2.14
N LYS A 89 -2.57 21.37 -1.35
CA LYS A 89 -3.66 22.28 -1.69
C LYS A 89 -3.37 23.65 -1.07
N THR A 90 -3.32 24.68 -1.92
CA THR A 90 -3.07 26.06 -1.49
C THR A 90 -4.36 26.88 -1.52
N SER A 91 -4.62 27.61 -0.43
CA SER A 91 -5.70 28.60 -0.33
C SER A 91 -5.14 29.90 0.24
N GLY A 92 -4.85 30.86 -0.64
CA GLY A 92 -4.11 32.07 -0.26
C GLY A 92 -2.73 31.73 0.30
N LYS A 93 -2.49 32.05 1.57
CA LYS A 93 -1.24 31.75 2.30
C LYS A 93 -1.23 30.40 3.03
N TYR A 94 -2.33 29.67 2.99
CA TYR A 94 -2.48 28.40 3.71
C TYR A 94 -2.20 27.23 2.78
N HIS A 95 -1.40 26.28 3.25
CA HIS A 95 -1.06 25.05 2.56
C HIS A 95 -1.53 23.87 3.40
N THR A 96 -2.24 22.93 2.78
CA THR A 96 -2.71 21.71 3.43
C THR A 96 -2.37 20.51 2.56
N LEU A 97 -1.92 19.42 3.18
CA LEU A 97 -1.78 18.12 2.51
C LEU A 97 -3.15 17.47 2.40
N VAL A 98 -3.51 17.03 1.20
CA VAL A 98 -4.73 16.24 0.97
C VAL A 98 -4.36 14.99 0.18
N PRO A 99 -4.96 13.82 0.49
CA PRO A 99 -4.71 12.61 -0.28
C PRO A 99 -4.91 12.86 -1.77
N LEU A 100 -3.95 12.40 -2.58
CA LEU A 100 -3.98 12.54 -4.03
C LEU A 100 -5.04 11.61 -4.62
N TYR A 101 -5.02 10.35 -4.19
CA TYR A 101 -5.99 9.34 -4.57
C TYR A 101 -7.04 9.18 -3.47
N LYS A 102 -8.24 8.77 -3.87
CA LYS A 102 -9.33 8.46 -2.96
C LYS A 102 -9.85 7.07 -3.28
N HIS A 103 -10.24 6.32 -2.26
CA HIS A 103 -10.88 5.04 -2.42
C HIS A 103 -12.25 4.99 -1.71
N ASP A 104 -13.04 3.96 -2.01
CA ASP A 104 -14.21 3.59 -1.21
C ASP A 104 -13.86 2.53 -0.16
N ASP A 105 -14.83 2.14 0.67
CA ASP A 105 -14.64 1.15 1.74
C ASP A 105 -14.19 -0.24 1.25
N ALA A 106 -14.23 -0.49 -0.07
CA ALA A 106 -13.74 -1.72 -0.69
C ALA A 106 -12.32 -1.57 -1.27
N HIS A 107 -11.58 -0.56 -0.83
CA HIS A 107 -10.22 -0.21 -1.31
C HIS A 107 -10.13 -0.03 -2.82
N ARG A 108 -11.22 0.42 -3.46
CA ARG A 108 -11.21 0.72 -4.89
C ARG A 108 -10.90 2.18 -5.09
N TYR A 109 -9.78 2.46 -5.75
CA TYR A 109 -9.31 3.80 -5.97
C TYR A 109 -9.96 4.42 -7.20
N TYR A 110 -10.31 5.70 -7.08
CA TYR A 110 -10.96 6.47 -8.12
C TYR A 110 -10.39 7.89 -8.19
N GLU A 111 -9.84 8.26 -9.34
CA GLU A 111 -9.30 9.59 -9.57
C GLU A 111 -10.41 10.67 -9.57
N GLN A 112 -11.58 10.36 -10.16
CA GLN A 112 -12.72 11.28 -10.28
C GLN A 112 -14.05 10.49 -10.23
N LEU A 113 -14.88 10.81 -9.23
CA LEU A 113 -16.27 10.38 -8.94
C LEU A 113 -16.92 9.25 -9.81
N ARG A 114 -17.29 8.16 -9.12
CA ARG A 114 -18.54 7.37 -9.27
C ARG A 114 -18.82 6.60 -10.57
N ALA A 115 -17.83 6.10 -11.31
CA ALA A 115 -18.13 4.93 -12.17
C ALA A 115 -17.54 3.67 -11.58
N LYS A 116 -18.43 2.85 -11.04
CA LYS A 116 -18.17 1.42 -10.94
C LYS A 116 -18.07 0.87 -12.37
N PRO A 117 -17.23 -0.13 -12.64
CA PRO A 117 -17.24 -0.82 -13.93
C PRO A 117 -18.68 -1.18 -14.31
N LYS A 118 -19.03 -1.01 -15.60
CA LYS A 118 -20.39 -1.28 -16.10
C LYS A 118 -20.57 -2.71 -16.60
N ARG A 119 -19.47 -3.44 -16.75
CA ARG A 119 -19.43 -4.82 -17.20
C ARG A 119 -18.77 -5.69 -16.14
N ASP A 120 -19.11 -6.96 -16.17
CA ASP A 120 -18.45 -7.97 -15.35
C ASP A 120 -17.08 -8.27 -15.96
N PHE A 121 -16.13 -8.62 -15.10
CA PHE A 121 -14.78 -8.93 -15.53
C PHE A 121 -14.65 -10.41 -15.89
N ASP A 122 -13.76 -10.68 -16.86
CA ASP A 122 -13.41 -12.03 -17.31
C ASP A 122 -12.04 -12.44 -16.75
N LEU A 123 -11.22 -11.47 -16.35
CA LEU A 123 -9.86 -11.68 -15.86
C LEU A 123 -9.70 -11.04 -14.48
N LEU A 124 -9.14 -11.80 -13.53
CA LEU A 124 -8.63 -11.27 -12.27
C LEU A 124 -7.11 -11.33 -12.32
N VAL A 125 -6.45 -10.19 -12.11
CA VAL A 125 -4.98 -10.08 -12.10
C VAL A 125 -4.52 -9.67 -10.71
N THR A 126 -3.58 -10.42 -10.14
CA THR A 126 -2.94 -10.11 -8.86
C THR A 126 -1.42 -10.13 -8.99
N GLU A 127 -0.67 -9.32 -8.24
CA GLU A 127 0.80 -9.47 -8.18
C GLU A 127 1.23 -10.70 -7.40
N ASP A 128 0.46 -11.16 -6.42
CA ASP A 128 0.88 -12.31 -5.62
C ASP A 128 0.91 -13.56 -6.50
N SER A 129 1.89 -14.43 -6.26
CA SER A 129 2.05 -15.73 -6.90
C SER A 129 1.81 -16.89 -5.93
N LYS A 130 1.56 -16.58 -4.66
CA LYS A 130 1.44 -17.55 -3.57
C LYS A 130 0.04 -17.52 -2.95
N ALA A 131 -0.10 -17.07 -1.71
CA ALA A 131 -1.32 -17.25 -0.93
C ALA A 131 -2.51 -16.52 -1.54
N GLY A 132 -2.35 -15.26 -1.96
CA GLY A 132 -3.38 -14.48 -2.64
C GLY A 132 -3.81 -15.12 -3.96
N PHE A 133 -2.84 -15.54 -4.80
CA PHE A 133 -3.15 -16.25 -6.03
C PHE A 133 -3.91 -17.56 -5.78
N GLN A 134 -3.44 -18.41 -4.86
CA GLN A 134 -4.10 -19.66 -4.49
C GLN A 134 -5.54 -19.45 -4.00
N PHE A 135 -5.77 -18.35 -3.27
CA PHE A 135 -7.09 -17.98 -2.80
C PHE A 135 -8.02 -17.62 -3.95
N PHE A 136 -7.62 -16.67 -4.81
CA PHE A 136 -8.44 -16.21 -5.92
C PHE A 136 -8.68 -17.31 -6.95
N ASP A 137 -7.64 -18.07 -7.32
CA ASP A 137 -7.74 -19.19 -8.25
C ASP A 137 -8.75 -20.23 -7.76
N ALA A 138 -8.68 -20.61 -6.47
CA ALA A 138 -9.65 -21.52 -5.89
C ALA A 138 -11.08 -20.94 -5.88
N ARG A 139 -11.25 -19.64 -5.61
CA ARG A 139 -12.57 -18.99 -5.53
C ARG A 139 -13.27 -18.88 -6.89
N PHE A 140 -12.51 -18.78 -7.98
CA PHE A 140 -13.04 -18.63 -9.33
C PHE A 140 -12.93 -19.90 -10.19
N LYS A 141 -12.42 -21.00 -9.64
CA LYS A 141 -12.22 -22.28 -10.33
C LYS A 141 -13.43 -22.84 -11.08
N GLU A 142 -14.64 -22.59 -10.58
CA GLU A 142 -15.91 -23.05 -11.18
C GLU A 142 -16.66 -21.94 -11.93
N SER A 143 -15.99 -20.83 -12.22
CA SER A 143 -16.55 -19.67 -12.93
C SER A 143 -15.88 -19.45 -14.29
N ASP A 144 -16.45 -18.56 -15.10
CA ASP A 144 -15.86 -18.14 -16.37
C ASP A 144 -14.70 -17.12 -16.19
N VAL A 145 -14.35 -16.75 -14.96
CA VAL A 145 -13.27 -15.82 -14.65
C VAL A 145 -11.93 -16.56 -14.63
N SER A 146 -10.96 -16.10 -15.43
CA SER A 146 -9.58 -16.58 -15.35
C SER A 146 -8.76 -15.75 -14.37
N VAL A 147 -8.02 -16.41 -13.48
CA VAL A 147 -7.14 -15.76 -12.50
C VAL A 147 -5.69 -15.83 -12.97
N LEU A 148 -4.98 -14.70 -12.93
CA LEU A 148 -3.61 -14.56 -13.39
C LEU A 148 -2.74 -13.93 -12.31
N SER A 149 -1.56 -14.50 -12.09
CA SER A 149 -0.50 -13.88 -11.29
C SER A 149 0.46 -13.12 -12.20
N ALA A 150 0.63 -11.82 -11.95
CA ALA A 150 1.67 -11.01 -12.59
C ALA A 150 3.04 -11.19 -11.90
N GLY A 151 3.06 -11.60 -10.63
CA GLY A 151 4.26 -11.88 -9.85
C GLY A 151 4.92 -10.67 -9.18
N THR A 152 4.72 -9.45 -9.70
CA THR A 152 5.17 -8.18 -9.08
C THR A 152 4.27 -7.02 -9.48
N ASN A 153 4.22 -5.95 -8.66
CA ASN A 153 3.46 -4.72 -8.97
C ASN A 153 3.88 -4.09 -10.31
N SER A 154 5.17 -4.07 -10.64
CA SER A 154 5.66 -3.61 -11.94
C SER A 154 5.11 -4.43 -13.11
N LYS A 155 5.02 -5.75 -12.96
CA LYS A 155 4.49 -6.64 -13.99
C LYS A 155 2.99 -6.53 -14.17
N VAL A 156 2.23 -6.16 -13.12
CA VAL A 156 0.80 -5.83 -13.25
C VAL A 156 0.63 -4.70 -14.27
N LEU A 157 1.40 -3.62 -14.13
CA LEU A 157 1.36 -2.50 -15.07
C LEU A 157 1.78 -2.89 -16.49
N GLU A 158 2.88 -3.65 -16.65
CA GLU A 158 3.30 -4.17 -17.97
C GLU A 158 2.23 -5.05 -18.63
N TRP A 159 1.55 -5.87 -17.84
CA TRP A 159 0.48 -6.74 -18.32
C TRP A 159 -0.71 -5.90 -18.79
N LEU A 160 -1.16 -4.93 -17.98
CA LEU A 160 -2.27 -4.04 -18.33
C LEU A 160 -1.99 -3.24 -19.62
N ASP A 161 -0.74 -2.81 -19.81
CA ASP A 161 -0.35 -2.06 -21.00
C ASP A 161 -0.51 -2.86 -22.31
N ARG A 162 -0.48 -4.21 -22.24
CA ARG A 162 -0.65 -5.12 -23.38
C ARG A 162 -2.09 -5.58 -23.61
N HIS A 163 -2.97 -5.38 -22.63
CA HIS A 163 -4.36 -5.92 -22.62
C HIS A 163 -5.40 -4.79 -22.56
N LYS A 164 -5.16 -3.69 -23.29
CA LYS A 164 -6.01 -2.49 -23.38
C LYS A 164 -7.31 -2.80 -24.12
N GLY A 165 -8.27 -3.40 -23.43
CA GLY A 165 -9.56 -3.79 -23.99
C GLY A 165 -10.22 -4.95 -23.26
N ASP A 166 -9.42 -5.71 -22.50
CA ASP A 166 -9.93 -6.80 -21.70
C ASP A 166 -10.77 -6.29 -20.53
N ARG A 167 -11.65 -7.17 -20.04
CA ARG A 167 -12.47 -6.90 -18.85
C ARG A 167 -11.75 -7.43 -17.63
N VAL A 168 -11.06 -6.55 -16.92
CA VAL A 168 -10.05 -6.91 -15.92
C VAL A 168 -10.40 -6.34 -14.55
N PHE A 169 -10.27 -7.17 -13.53
CA PHE A 169 -10.24 -6.74 -12.14
C PHE A 169 -8.83 -6.97 -11.57
N VAL A 170 -8.18 -5.89 -11.17
CA VAL A 170 -6.83 -5.91 -10.60
C VAL A 170 -6.94 -5.87 -9.09
N ILE A 171 -6.24 -6.76 -8.40
CA ILE A 171 -6.09 -6.76 -6.94
C ILE A 171 -4.60 -6.72 -6.61
N ALA A 172 -4.17 -5.70 -5.87
CA ALA A 172 -2.77 -5.57 -5.49
C ALA A 172 -2.54 -4.94 -4.10
N ASP A 173 -1.39 -5.21 -3.49
CA ASP A 173 -0.99 -4.72 -2.19
C ASP A 173 -0.71 -3.20 -2.26
N GLY A 174 -1.72 -2.43 -1.86
CA GLY A 174 -1.75 -0.97 -1.86
C GLY A 174 -0.63 -0.34 -1.04
N ALA A 175 -0.18 -1.01 0.03
CA ALA A 175 0.92 -0.56 0.88
C ALA A 175 2.27 -0.39 0.14
N ALA A 176 2.44 -1.04 -1.02
CA ALA A 176 3.65 -0.94 -1.85
C ALA A 176 3.34 -0.58 -3.32
N PHE A 177 2.10 -0.16 -3.62
CA PHE A 177 1.66 0.11 -4.98
C PHE A 177 1.85 1.57 -5.43
N GLY A 178 2.23 2.46 -4.51
CA GLY A 178 2.38 3.90 -4.76
C GLY A 178 3.14 4.27 -6.03
N PRO A 179 4.31 3.66 -6.33
CA PRO A 179 5.05 3.93 -7.57
C PRO A 179 4.29 3.66 -8.88
N TYR A 180 3.25 2.83 -8.85
CA TYR A 180 2.51 2.40 -10.02
C TYR A 180 1.11 3.03 -10.10
N ALA A 181 0.65 3.64 -9.01
CA ALA A 181 -0.71 4.14 -8.84
C ALA A 181 -1.14 5.10 -9.95
N ASP A 182 -0.34 6.13 -10.25
CA ASP A 182 -0.69 7.13 -11.27
C ASP A 182 -1.00 6.50 -12.63
N ARG A 183 -0.10 5.63 -13.11
CA ARG A 183 -0.24 4.96 -14.41
C ARG A 183 -1.41 3.97 -14.42
N VAL A 184 -1.55 3.15 -13.39
CA VAL A 184 -2.60 2.12 -13.31
C VAL A 184 -3.99 2.76 -13.15
N LEU A 185 -4.11 3.80 -12.32
CA LEU A 185 -5.38 4.50 -12.12
C LEU A 185 -5.76 5.37 -13.33
N THR A 186 -4.77 5.93 -14.04
CA THR A 186 -5.00 6.58 -15.35
C THR A 186 -5.53 5.57 -16.37
N LEU A 187 -4.95 4.36 -16.45
CA LEU A 187 -5.44 3.29 -17.31
C LEU A 187 -6.88 2.88 -16.93
N GLN A 188 -7.17 2.73 -15.64
CA GLN A 188 -8.53 2.48 -15.16
C GLN A 188 -9.49 3.60 -15.56
N HIS A 189 -9.07 4.86 -15.49
CA HIS A 189 -9.90 6.00 -15.89
C HIS A 189 -10.25 5.92 -17.39
N ILE A 190 -9.26 5.66 -18.24
CA ILE A 190 -9.43 5.51 -19.69
C ILE A 190 -10.35 4.32 -20.02
N HIS A 191 -10.18 3.21 -19.30
CA HIS A 191 -10.91 1.95 -19.52
C HIS A 191 -11.99 1.67 -18.46
N ARG A 192 -12.64 2.71 -17.93
CA ARG A 192 -13.56 2.64 -16.76
C ARG A 192 -14.72 1.65 -16.87
N ASP A 193 -15.12 1.28 -18.09
CA ASP A 193 -16.23 0.35 -18.31
C ASP A 193 -15.79 -1.12 -18.26
N THR A 194 -14.49 -1.40 -18.40
CA THR A 194 -13.91 -2.75 -18.47
C THR A 194 -12.84 -3.02 -17.42
N MET A 195 -12.26 -2.00 -16.80
CA MET A 195 -11.20 -2.15 -15.80
C MET A 195 -11.64 -1.65 -14.43
N ALA A 196 -11.28 -2.39 -13.38
CA ALA A 196 -11.34 -1.94 -12.00
C ALA A 196 -10.08 -2.36 -11.24
N VAL A 197 -9.66 -1.52 -10.30
CA VAL A 197 -8.48 -1.75 -9.47
C VAL A 197 -8.90 -1.68 -8.00
N CYS A 198 -8.44 -2.66 -7.23
CA CYS A 198 -8.63 -2.78 -5.80
C CYS A 198 -7.25 -2.88 -5.15
N LEU A 199 -6.92 -1.96 -4.25
CA LEU A 199 -5.61 -1.90 -3.61
C LEU A 199 -5.74 -1.99 -2.08
N PRO A 200 -6.11 -3.15 -1.51
CA PRO A 200 -6.08 -3.34 -0.05
C PRO A 200 -4.65 -3.19 0.50
N GLU A 201 -4.48 -2.98 1.80
CA GLU A 201 -3.17 -2.85 2.46
C GLU A 201 -2.26 -4.03 2.11
N SER A 202 -2.76 -5.26 2.28
CA SER A 202 -2.20 -6.47 1.70
C SER A 202 -3.23 -7.61 1.64
N PHE A 203 -2.88 -8.73 1.00
CA PHE A 203 -3.69 -9.95 1.10
C PHE A 203 -3.84 -10.48 2.53
N GLU A 204 -2.76 -10.49 3.33
CA GLU A 204 -2.84 -10.93 4.72
C GLU A 204 -3.74 -10.04 5.58
N TRP A 205 -3.72 -8.73 5.32
CA TRP A 205 -4.67 -7.80 5.94
C TRP A 205 -6.12 -8.16 5.61
N LEU A 206 -6.44 -8.47 4.34
CA LEU A 206 -7.79 -8.91 3.96
C LEU A 206 -8.25 -10.15 4.73
N LEU A 207 -7.34 -11.10 4.97
CA LEU A 207 -7.67 -12.30 5.76
C LEU A 207 -7.99 -11.97 7.21
N LEU A 208 -7.25 -11.02 7.82
CA LEU A 208 -7.50 -10.54 9.17
C LEU A 208 -8.83 -9.78 9.25
N GLU A 209 -9.04 -8.82 8.36
CA GLU A 209 -10.24 -7.95 8.30
C GLU A 209 -11.53 -8.74 8.02
N SER A 210 -11.43 -9.89 7.32
CA SER A 210 -12.59 -10.74 7.01
C SER A 210 -13.31 -11.33 8.23
N GLY A 211 -12.70 -11.23 9.42
CA GLY A 211 -13.24 -11.79 10.67
C GLY A 211 -13.26 -13.32 10.68
N LEU A 212 -12.45 -13.97 9.84
CA LEU A 212 -12.22 -15.43 9.90
C LEU A 212 -11.43 -15.82 11.15
N ILE A 213 -10.48 -14.98 11.54
CA ILE A 213 -9.68 -15.15 12.76
C ILE A 213 -10.29 -14.32 13.86
N LYS A 214 -10.85 -15.00 14.86
CA LYS A 214 -11.47 -14.35 16.02
C LYS A 214 -10.44 -14.20 17.12
N SER A 215 -9.87 -13.00 17.22
CA SER A 215 -8.92 -12.63 18.28
C SER A 215 -9.11 -11.16 18.62
N ASP A 216 -9.10 -10.82 19.91
CA ASP A 216 -9.18 -9.42 20.35
C ASP A 216 -7.91 -8.65 19.95
N VAL A 217 -6.75 -9.33 19.91
CA VAL A 217 -5.49 -8.76 19.39
C VAL A 217 -5.65 -8.32 17.94
N VAL A 218 -6.32 -9.13 17.10
CA VAL A 218 -6.54 -8.77 15.69
C VAL A 218 -7.41 -7.51 15.58
N ARG A 219 -8.43 -7.38 16.44
CA ARG A 219 -9.30 -6.18 16.44
C ARG A 219 -8.56 -4.92 16.87
N GLU A 220 -7.70 -5.03 17.89
CA GLU A 220 -6.88 -3.91 18.36
C GLU A 220 -5.89 -3.47 17.28
N VAL A 221 -5.17 -4.43 16.67
CA VAL A 221 -4.21 -4.16 15.59
C VAL A 221 -4.87 -3.51 14.38
N LEU A 222 -6.05 -3.96 13.96
CA LEU A 222 -6.76 -3.37 12.82
C LEU A 222 -7.34 -1.99 13.13
N ALA A 223 -7.60 -1.66 14.40
CA ALA A 223 -8.15 -0.37 14.79
C ALA A 223 -7.10 0.75 14.81
N ASP A 224 -5.87 0.45 15.22
CA ASP A 224 -4.75 1.38 15.16
C ASP A 224 -3.43 0.65 14.83
N PRO A 225 -3.22 0.28 13.55
CA PRO A 225 -2.00 -0.42 13.14
C PRO A 225 -0.72 0.38 13.47
N SER A 226 -0.82 1.71 13.46
CA SER A 226 0.32 2.61 13.69
C SER A 226 0.84 2.58 15.12
N ALA A 227 -0.02 2.30 16.11
CA ALA A 227 0.38 2.15 17.51
C ALA A 227 1.09 0.82 17.82
N HIS A 228 1.01 -0.15 16.90
CA HIS A 228 1.49 -1.51 17.13
C HIS A 228 2.62 -1.94 16.19
N VAL A 229 2.90 -1.18 15.13
CA VAL A 229 3.98 -1.48 14.20
C VAL A 229 5.29 -0.88 14.69
N ASP A 230 6.31 -1.72 14.80
CA ASP A 230 7.69 -1.26 14.93
C ASP A 230 8.37 -1.33 13.56
N SER A 231 8.71 -0.17 13.01
CA SER A 231 9.40 -0.04 11.72
C SER A 231 10.80 -0.66 11.70
N GLU A 232 11.39 -0.95 12.87
CA GLU A 232 12.66 -1.69 12.97
C GLU A 232 12.47 -3.20 12.83
N GLU A 233 11.30 -3.73 13.20
CA GLU A 233 10.99 -5.17 13.13
C GLU A 233 10.32 -5.57 11.81
N HIS A 234 9.50 -4.69 11.22
CA HIS A 234 8.73 -4.98 10.01
C HIS A 234 8.98 -3.92 8.93
N GLU A 235 9.47 -4.34 7.77
CA GLU A 235 9.82 -3.44 6.66
C GLU A 235 8.59 -2.93 5.90
N SER A 236 7.46 -3.63 6.03
CA SER A 236 6.21 -3.29 5.35
C SER A 236 5.00 -3.74 6.15
N TRP A 237 3.87 -3.11 5.86
CA TRP A 237 2.56 -3.54 6.36
C TRP A 237 2.27 -5.01 6.04
N GLU A 238 2.67 -5.49 4.85
CA GLU A 238 2.51 -6.89 4.45
C GLU A 238 3.27 -7.85 5.39
N GLN A 239 4.52 -7.52 5.76
CA GLN A 239 5.31 -8.33 6.70
C GLN A 239 4.65 -8.32 8.10
N TYR A 240 4.26 -7.14 8.57
CA TYR A 240 3.57 -6.98 9.85
C TYR A 240 2.28 -7.79 9.94
N PHE A 241 1.37 -7.63 8.97
CA PHE A 241 0.12 -8.39 8.94
C PHE A 241 0.34 -9.88 8.72
N THR A 242 1.41 -10.27 8.00
CA THR A 242 1.80 -11.69 7.90
C THR A 242 2.13 -12.27 9.26
N ASP A 243 2.92 -11.58 10.08
CA ASP A 243 3.35 -12.11 11.38
C ASP A 243 2.22 -12.14 12.41
N VAL A 244 1.36 -11.11 12.42
CA VAL A 244 0.10 -11.12 13.19
C VAL A 244 -0.77 -12.30 12.75
N LEU A 245 -1.00 -12.45 11.44
CA LEU A 245 -1.83 -13.52 10.88
C LEU A 245 -1.30 -14.92 11.24
N ARG A 246 0.01 -15.15 11.12
CA ARG A 246 0.65 -16.43 11.50
C ARG A 246 0.48 -16.73 12.98
N THR A 247 0.74 -15.75 13.83
CA THR A 247 0.66 -15.89 15.28
C THR A 247 -0.78 -16.22 15.70
N GLN A 248 -1.75 -15.45 15.21
CA GLN A 248 -3.15 -15.56 15.63
C GLN A 248 -3.88 -16.75 14.99
N SER A 249 -3.38 -17.30 13.89
CA SER A 249 -3.96 -18.48 13.24
C SER A 249 -3.32 -19.81 13.64
N THR A 250 -2.22 -19.79 14.40
CA THR A 250 -1.48 -21.00 14.79
C THR A 250 -2.36 -21.97 15.59
N GLY A 251 -2.32 -23.26 15.23
CA GLY A 251 -3.11 -24.30 15.89
C GLY A 251 -4.60 -24.31 15.51
N THR A 252 -5.03 -23.46 14.56
CA THR A 252 -6.40 -23.42 14.05
C THR A 252 -6.47 -24.01 12.63
N PRO A 253 -7.67 -24.33 12.10
CA PRO A 253 -7.84 -24.68 10.69
C PRO A 253 -7.39 -23.59 9.70
N PHE A 254 -7.21 -22.36 10.17
CA PHE A 254 -6.78 -21.20 9.39
C PHE A 254 -5.27 -20.93 9.49
N ALA A 255 -4.47 -21.86 10.03
CA ALA A 255 -3.03 -21.69 10.18
C ALA A 255 -2.37 -21.19 8.88
N TYR A 256 -1.86 -19.96 8.91
CA TYR A 256 -1.38 -19.29 7.71
C TYR A 256 0.05 -19.70 7.35
N ARG A 257 0.25 -20.02 6.08
CA ARG A 257 1.57 -20.25 5.48
C ARG A 257 1.60 -19.58 4.12
N LYS A 258 2.49 -18.60 3.95
CA LYS A 258 2.56 -17.79 2.73
C LYS A 258 2.73 -18.62 1.46
N GLY A 259 3.47 -19.73 1.51
CA GLY A 259 3.68 -20.61 0.35
C GLY A 259 2.52 -21.57 0.04
N GLU A 260 1.67 -21.88 1.01
CA GLU A 260 0.61 -22.90 0.88
C GLU A 260 -0.58 -22.50 1.75
N LEU A 261 -1.60 -21.91 1.11
CA LEU A 261 -2.76 -21.42 1.83
C LEU A 261 -3.61 -22.59 2.34
N ALA A 262 -3.98 -22.55 3.62
CA ALA A 262 -4.84 -23.55 4.24
C ALA A 262 -6.21 -23.64 3.53
N ASP A 263 -6.70 -24.87 3.33
CA ASP A 263 -7.95 -25.11 2.59
C ASP A 263 -9.18 -24.47 3.25
N ALA A 264 -9.13 -24.22 4.57
CA ALA A 264 -10.19 -23.51 5.28
C ALA A 264 -10.48 -22.13 4.66
N TYR A 265 -9.48 -21.43 4.14
CA TYR A 265 -9.68 -20.14 3.45
C TYR A 265 -10.38 -20.30 2.10
N LYS A 266 -10.21 -21.44 1.43
CA LYS A 266 -10.77 -21.73 0.09
C LYS A 266 -12.23 -22.22 0.15
N VAL A 267 -12.73 -22.56 1.33
CA VAL A 267 -14.15 -22.91 1.52
C VAL A 267 -15.03 -21.73 1.14
N ALA A 268 -15.99 -21.92 0.23
CA ALA A 268 -16.82 -20.85 -0.35
C ALA A 268 -17.34 -19.85 0.70
N LYS A 269 -17.98 -20.34 1.78
CA LYS A 269 -18.50 -19.49 2.87
C LYS A 269 -17.44 -18.60 3.53
N ASN A 270 -16.21 -19.08 3.65
CA ASN A 270 -15.11 -18.32 4.25
C ASN A 270 -14.53 -17.34 3.24
N ALA A 271 -14.33 -17.79 1.99
CA ALA A 271 -13.87 -16.96 0.90
C ALA A 271 -14.83 -15.78 0.64
N ASP A 272 -16.14 -16.00 0.72
CA ASP A 272 -17.16 -14.95 0.54
C ASP A 272 -16.99 -13.79 1.53
N LYS A 273 -16.50 -14.05 2.76
CA LYS A 273 -16.22 -12.97 3.72
C LYS A 273 -15.06 -12.08 3.28
N VAL A 274 -14.01 -12.68 2.73
CA VAL A 274 -12.84 -11.94 2.21
C VAL A 274 -13.24 -11.20 0.94
N MET A 275 -13.96 -11.87 0.03
CA MET A 275 -14.44 -11.29 -1.23
C MET A 275 -15.40 -10.11 -1.00
N ALA A 276 -16.18 -10.12 0.08
CA ALA A 276 -17.07 -9.01 0.44
C ALA A 276 -16.30 -7.70 0.70
N LEU A 277 -15.06 -7.77 1.22
CA LEU A 277 -14.20 -6.61 1.46
C LEU A 277 -13.70 -5.96 0.17
N ILE A 278 -13.68 -6.71 -0.92
CA ILE A 278 -13.19 -6.26 -2.23
C ILE A 278 -14.29 -6.34 -3.30
N ALA A 279 -15.55 -6.28 -2.86
CA ALA A 279 -16.69 -6.58 -3.71
C ALA A 279 -16.77 -5.66 -4.93
N CYS A 280 -16.68 -6.29 -6.10
CA CYS A 280 -16.78 -5.65 -7.40
C CYS A 280 -17.60 -6.52 -8.36
N ARG A 281 -18.74 -6.02 -8.84
CA ARG A 281 -19.53 -6.63 -9.94
C ARG A 281 -19.98 -8.07 -9.65
N ASN A 282 -19.47 -9.04 -10.42
CA ASN A 282 -19.74 -10.47 -10.28
C ASN A 282 -19.08 -11.08 -9.03
N ILE A 283 -18.36 -10.28 -8.24
CA ILE A 283 -18.04 -10.60 -6.84
C ILE A 283 -19.24 -10.20 -5.98
N ARG A 284 -19.92 -11.21 -5.44
CA ARG A 284 -21.04 -11.08 -4.51
C ARG A 284 -20.60 -11.52 -3.12
#